data_AF-A0A381UL99-F1
#
_entry.id   AF-A0A381UL99-F1
#
_cell.length_a   1.000
_cell.length_b   1.000
_cell.length_c   1.000
_cell.angle_alpha   90.00
_cell.angle_beta   90.00
_cell.angle_gamma   90.00
#
_symmetry.space_group_name_H-M   'P 1'
#
loop_
_entity.id
_entity.type
_entity.pdbx_description
1 polymer ?
#
loop_
_entity_poly.entity_id
_entity_poly.type
_entity_poly.pdbx_seq_one_letter_code
_entity_poly.pdbx_strand_id
1 'polypeptide(L)'
;MERPEYYIENQFMGENKHDSLTPSMSAKIIRKHVVDGLKLANDYGLPKIVSDFIPMHHGTSRVEYFYRMALQAVKDTDEKVDDSAYRYPGPKPNTKETGILMICEAVEAAVRSIKNPDILKIDAMVDKVIKGRVSDGQLDECPLTLDDLRKIKGTVDGNSGMIPVLRGIYHIRIEYPESDTSTDNS
;
A
#
# COMPACT_ATOMS: atom_id res chain seq x y z
N MET A 1 -12.92 -14.36 -7.39
CA MET A 1 -11.63 -14.53 -6.71
C MET A 1 -11.46 -16.01 -6.42
N GLU A 2 -10.45 -16.69 -6.99
CA GLU A 2 -10.39 -18.15 -6.94
C GLU A 2 -9.83 -18.74 -5.63
N ARG A 3 -9.29 -17.92 -4.69
CA ARG A 3 -8.74 -18.36 -3.38
C ARG A 3 -8.76 -17.26 -2.31
N PRO A 4 -9.93 -16.77 -1.86
CA PRO A 4 -10.03 -15.64 -0.93
C PRO A 4 -9.30 -15.87 0.41
N GLU A 5 -9.18 -17.11 0.87
CA GLU A 5 -8.58 -17.50 2.16
C GLU A 5 -7.06 -17.24 2.29
N TYR A 6 -6.39 -16.88 1.19
CA TYR A 6 -4.97 -16.51 1.19
C TYR A 6 -4.72 -15.01 1.42
N TYR A 7 -5.76 -14.17 1.42
CA TYR A 7 -5.59 -12.73 1.68
C TYR A 7 -5.85 -12.43 3.15
N ILE A 8 -4.96 -11.63 3.76
CA ILE A 8 -4.99 -11.35 5.21
C ILE A 8 -6.32 -10.76 5.68
N GLU A 9 -6.99 -9.98 4.82
CA GLU A 9 -8.32 -9.39 5.07
C GLU A 9 -9.45 -10.42 5.18
N ASN A 10 -9.25 -11.63 4.64
CA ASN A 10 -10.22 -12.73 4.68
C ASN A 10 -9.86 -13.78 5.76
N GLN A 11 -8.75 -13.60 6.48
CA GLN A 11 -8.30 -14.52 7.53
C GLN A 11 -8.86 -14.07 8.89
N PHE A 12 -10.14 -14.39 9.14
CA PHE A 12 -10.78 -14.19 10.44
C PHE A 12 -10.43 -15.38 11.36
N MET A 13 -9.34 -15.25 12.13
CA MET A 13 -8.94 -16.19 13.19
C MET A 13 -8.71 -17.64 12.71
N GLY A 14 -7.70 -17.85 11.85
CA GLY A 14 -7.27 -19.17 11.41
C GLY A 14 -5.77 -19.24 11.11
N GLU A 15 -5.26 -20.44 10.81
CA GLU A 15 -3.86 -20.64 10.38
C GLU A 15 -3.57 -19.89 9.08
N ASN A 16 -2.43 -19.17 9.05
CA ASN A 16 -2.00 -18.49 7.85
C ASN A 16 -1.58 -19.52 6.78
N LYS A 17 -2.35 -19.58 5.68
CA LYS A 17 -2.12 -20.55 4.60
C LYS A 17 -0.74 -20.42 3.95
N HIS A 18 -0.11 -19.24 4.05
CA HIS A 18 1.23 -19.01 3.52
C HIS A 18 2.34 -19.73 4.28
N ASP A 19 2.11 -20.13 5.54
CA ASP A 19 3.13 -20.80 6.36
C ASP A 19 3.53 -22.17 5.81
N SER A 20 2.63 -22.80 5.03
CA SER A 20 2.83 -24.09 4.37
C SER A 20 3.43 -24.00 2.96
N LEU A 21 3.72 -22.78 2.48
CA LEU A 21 4.10 -22.52 1.10
C LEU A 21 5.52 -21.95 0.99
N THR A 22 6.17 -22.20 -0.15
CA THR A 22 7.39 -21.48 -0.48
C THR A 22 7.09 -19.99 -0.72
N PRO A 23 8.06 -19.09 -0.48
CA PRO A 23 7.84 -17.66 -0.69
C PRO A 23 7.44 -17.32 -2.14
N SER A 24 8.02 -18.01 -3.13
CA SER A 24 7.68 -17.82 -4.54
C SER A 24 6.24 -18.24 -4.87
N MET A 25 5.76 -19.34 -4.28
CA MET A 25 4.36 -19.77 -4.42
C MET A 25 3.41 -18.77 -3.77
N SER A 26 3.72 -18.29 -2.57
CA SER A 26 2.94 -17.26 -1.87
C SER A 26 2.84 -15.97 -2.69
N ALA A 27 3.96 -15.48 -3.22
CA ALA A 27 3.98 -14.31 -4.11
C ALA A 27 3.17 -14.54 -5.39
N LYS A 28 3.23 -15.75 -5.98
CA LYS A 28 2.41 -16.11 -7.15
C LYS A 28 0.92 -16.09 -6.84
N ILE A 29 0.50 -16.63 -5.69
CA ILE A 29 -0.92 -16.63 -5.27
C ILE A 29 -1.39 -15.20 -5.06
N ILE A 30 -0.61 -14.38 -4.35
CA ILE A 30 -0.97 -12.98 -4.10
C ILE A 30 -1.12 -12.24 -5.42
N ARG A 31 -0.14 -12.32 -6.34
CA ARG A 31 -0.22 -11.61 -7.64
C ARG A 31 -1.40 -12.06 -8.50
N LYS A 32 -1.91 -13.29 -8.31
CA LYS A 32 -3.02 -13.83 -9.10
C LYS A 32 -4.33 -13.06 -8.91
N HIS A 33 -4.56 -12.35 -7.79
CA HIS A 33 -5.81 -11.56 -7.66
C HIS A 33 -5.99 -10.53 -8.76
N VAL A 34 -4.90 -9.94 -9.28
CA VAL A 34 -4.94 -8.98 -10.37
C VAL A 34 -5.47 -9.64 -11.65
N VAL A 35 -4.92 -10.81 -11.98
CA VAL A 35 -5.32 -11.59 -13.17
C VAL A 35 -6.77 -12.05 -13.04
N ASP A 36 -7.16 -12.55 -11.87
CA ASP A 36 -8.53 -12.97 -11.60
C ASP A 36 -9.51 -11.78 -11.65
N GLY A 37 -9.09 -10.61 -11.14
CA GLY A 37 -9.86 -9.38 -11.19
C GLY A 37 -10.08 -8.88 -12.62
N LEU A 38 -9.04 -8.92 -13.46
CA LEU A 38 -9.14 -8.57 -14.88
C LEU A 38 -10.06 -9.53 -15.65
N LYS A 39 -9.96 -10.84 -15.37
CA LYS A 39 -10.87 -11.84 -15.95
C LYS A 39 -12.31 -11.51 -15.57
N LEU A 40 -12.58 -11.25 -14.29
CA LEU A 40 -13.92 -10.88 -13.82
C LEU A 40 -14.42 -9.59 -14.48
N ALA A 41 -13.56 -8.57 -14.58
CA ALA A 41 -13.90 -7.33 -15.25
C ALA A 41 -14.33 -7.55 -16.71
N ASN A 42 -13.61 -8.42 -17.43
CA ASN A 42 -13.96 -8.80 -18.79
C ASN A 42 -15.29 -9.57 -18.85
N ASP A 43 -15.47 -10.58 -17.99
CA ASP A 43 -16.66 -11.45 -17.97
C ASP A 43 -17.95 -10.64 -17.70
N TYR A 44 -17.85 -9.56 -16.92
CA TYR A 44 -18.96 -8.66 -16.59
C TYR A 44 -19.02 -7.39 -17.45
N GLY A 45 -18.16 -7.27 -18.46
CA GLY A 45 -18.17 -6.14 -19.40
C GLY A 45 -17.85 -4.78 -18.75
N LEU A 46 -16.98 -4.75 -17.74
CA LEU A 46 -16.58 -3.50 -17.11
C LEU A 46 -15.89 -2.57 -18.12
N PRO A 47 -16.24 -1.28 -18.15
CA PRO A 47 -15.56 -0.31 -19.01
C PRO A 47 -14.07 -0.23 -18.70
N LYS A 48 -13.27 -0.02 -19.75
CA LYS A 48 -11.80 0.04 -19.64
C LYS A 48 -11.32 1.03 -18.56
N ILE A 49 -11.96 2.20 -18.49
CA ILE A 49 -11.64 3.24 -17.51
C ILE A 49 -11.74 2.76 -16.06
N VAL A 50 -12.60 1.78 -15.76
CA VAL A 50 -12.74 1.16 -14.44
C VAL A 50 -11.80 -0.03 -14.30
N SER A 51 -11.72 -0.89 -15.32
CA SER A 51 -10.86 -2.09 -15.25
C SER A 51 -9.37 -1.76 -15.17
N ASP A 52 -8.94 -0.59 -15.66
CA ASP A 52 -7.54 -0.15 -15.63
C ASP A 52 -7.00 0.03 -14.20
N PHE A 53 -7.86 0.29 -13.22
CA PHE A 53 -7.46 0.34 -11.82
C PHE A 53 -7.00 -1.04 -11.29
N ILE A 54 -7.48 -2.14 -11.87
CA ILE A 54 -7.20 -3.50 -11.38
C ILE A 54 -5.73 -3.91 -11.55
N PRO A 55 -5.06 -3.71 -12.69
CA PRO A 55 -3.63 -4.00 -12.77
C PRO A 55 -2.76 -2.86 -12.23
N MET A 56 -3.24 -1.62 -12.29
CA MET A 56 -2.42 -0.45 -11.99
C MET A 56 -2.33 -0.12 -10.49
N HIS A 57 -3.23 -0.61 -9.63
CA HIS A 57 -3.17 -0.30 -8.19
C HIS A 57 -1.87 -0.79 -7.54
N HIS A 58 -1.33 -1.92 -8.00
CA HIS A 58 -0.01 -2.41 -7.59
C HIS A 58 1.13 -2.06 -8.56
N GLY A 59 0.82 -1.70 -9.80
CA GLY A 59 1.81 -1.43 -10.83
C GLY A 59 2.74 -2.62 -11.05
N THR A 60 4.05 -2.37 -11.03
CA THR A 60 5.10 -3.40 -11.09
C THR A 60 5.81 -3.58 -9.76
N SER A 61 5.16 -3.20 -8.67
CA SER A 61 5.77 -3.24 -7.35
C SER A 61 6.05 -4.68 -6.88
N ARG A 62 6.86 -4.81 -5.86
CA ARG A 62 7.27 -6.11 -5.33
C ARG A 62 6.41 -6.54 -4.16
N VAL A 63 6.08 -7.83 -4.11
CA VAL A 63 5.55 -8.50 -2.92
C VAL A 63 6.71 -8.68 -1.91
N GLU A 64 7.08 -7.58 -1.26
CA GLU A 64 8.33 -7.41 -0.51
C GLU A 64 8.50 -8.42 0.64
N TYR A 65 7.42 -8.78 1.34
CA TYR A 65 7.47 -9.72 2.47
C TYR A 65 8.03 -11.09 2.03
N PHE A 66 7.43 -11.68 1.00
CA PHE A 66 7.87 -12.99 0.49
C PHE A 66 9.22 -12.91 -0.23
N TYR A 67 9.55 -11.78 -0.86
CA TYR A 67 10.88 -11.58 -1.41
C TYR A 67 11.96 -11.59 -0.33
N ARG A 68 11.73 -10.91 0.81
CA ARG A 68 12.66 -10.94 1.96
C ARG A 68 12.78 -12.32 2.57
N MET A 69 11.69 -13.05 2.69
CA MET A 69 11.73 -14.45 3.14
C MET A 69 12.59 -15.31 2.21
N ALA A 70 12.46 -15.12 0.89
CA ALA A 70 13.26 -15.84 -0.09
C ALA A 70 14.75 -15.49 0.04
N LEU A 71 15.10 -14.21 0.18
CA LEU A 71 16.49 -13.78 0.40
C LEU A 71 17.07 -14.38 1.68
N GLN A 72 16.27 -14.46 2.75
CA GLN A 72 16.70 -15.04 4.00
C GLN A 72 16.90 -16.55 3.90
N ALA A 73 16.09 -17.25 3.11
CA ALA A 73 16.19 -18.69 2.91
C ALA A 73 17.47 -19.11 2.14
N VAL A 74 17.96 -18.25 1.24
CA VAL A 74 19.15 -18.53 0.43
C VAL A 74 20.42 -17.85 0.96
N LYS A 75 20.34 -17.16 2.10
CA LYS A 75 21.42 -16.30 2.63
C LYS A 75 22.78 -17.01 2.78
N ASP A 76 22.76 -18.30 3.10
CA ASP A 76 23.96 -19.13 3.33
C ASP A 76 24.22 -20.10 2.16
N THR A 77 23.72 -19.77 0.97
CA THR A 77 23.85 -20.55 -0.27
C THR A 77 24.33 -19.68 -1.44
N ASP A 78 24.78 -20.29 -2.53
CA ASP A 78 25.11 -19.57 -3.78
C ASP A 78 23.88 -19.27 -4.66
N GLU A 79 22.67 -19.60 -4.20
CA GLU A 79 21.44 -19.37 -4.95
C GLU A 79 21.08 -17.87 -4.99
N LYS A 80 20.57 -17.44 -6.15
CA LYS A 80 20.09 -16.06 -6.35
C LYS A 80 18.57 -16.05 -6.40
N VAL A 81 17.96 -15.10 -5.68
CA VAL A 81 16.53 -14.85 -5.78
C VAL A 81 16.25 -14.01 -7.02
N ASP A 82 15.41 -14.53 -7.91
CA ASP A 82 14.89 -13.80 -9.05
C ASP A 82 13.84 -12.76 -8.59
N ASP A 83 14.17 -11.48 -8.72
CA ASP A 83 13.31 -10.34 -8.40
C ASP A 83 11.96 -10.38 -9.16
N SER A 84 11.98 -10.82 -10.42
CA SER A 84 10.80 -10.81 -11.29
C SER A 84 9.72 -11.80 -10.83
N ALA A 85 10.12 -12.86 -10.11
CA ALA A 85 9.22 -13.81 -9.49
C ALA A 85 8.36 -13.21 -8.36
N TYR A 86 8.67 -11.99 -7.90
CA TYR A 86 7.98 -11.31 -6.81
C TYR A 86 7.34 -9.99 -7.22
N ARG A 87 7.46 -9.55 -8.49
CA ARG A 87 6.88 -8.29 -8.96
C ARG A 87 5.54 -8.46 -9.65
N TYR A 88 4.58 -7.55 -9.41
CA TYR A 88 3.34 -7.52 -10.17
C TYR A 88 3.62 -7.30 -11.68
N PRO A 89 2.78 -7.83 -12.58
CA PRO A 89 3.01 -7.73 -14.02
C PRO A 89 2.80 -6.32 -14.58
N GLY A 90 2.20 -5.40 -13.82
CA GLY A 90 1.83 -4.07 -14.31
C GLY A 90 0.59 -4.06 -15.21
N PRO A 91 0.38 -2.96 -15.97
CA PRO A 91 1.30 -1.82 -16.14
C PRO A 91 1.37 -0.89 -14.91
N LYS A 92 2.33 0.04 -14.90
CA LYS A 92 2.36 1.15 -13.94
C LYS A 92 1.13 2.07 -14.16
N PRO A 93 0.68 2.80 -13.12
CA PRO A 93 -0.37 3.79 -13.27
C PRO A 93 0.01 4.86 -14.28
N ASN A 94 -0.92 5.21 -15.15
CA ASN A 94 -0.72 6.17 -16.24
C ASN A 94 -1.72 7.33 -16.23
N THR A 95 -2.58 7.40 -15.21
CA THR A 95 -3.50 8.51 -14.96
C THR A 95 -3.36 9.00 -13.52
N LYS A 96 -3.86 10.20 -13.21
CA LYS A 96 -3.82 10.70 -11.83
C LYS A 96 -4.62 9.80 -10.90
N GLU A 97 -5.76 9.31 -11.36
CA GLU A 97 -6.69 8.51 -10.58
C GLU A 97 -6.10 7.14 -10.22
N THR A 98 -5.45 6.47 -11.18
CA THR A 98 -4.78 5.18 -10.93
C THR A 98 -3.55 5.34 -10.03
N GLY A 99 -2.82 6.45 -10.16
CA GLY A 99 -1.73 6.81 -9.24
C GLY A 99 -2.21 7.11 -7.82
N ILE A 100 -3.33 7.83 -7.69
CA ILE A 100 -3.98 8.08 -6.39
C ILE A 100 -4.40 6.76 -5.76
N LEU A 101 -5.04 5.85 -6.50
CA LEU A 101 -5.44 4.54 -5.96
C LEU A 101 -4.23 3.77 -5.42
N MET A 102 -3.14 3.67 -6.21
CA MET A 102 -1.91 2.99 -5.78
C MET A 102 -1.36 3.55 -4.47
N ILE A 103 -1.33 4.87 -4.33
CA ILE A 103 -0.85 5.52 -3.10
C ILE A 103 -1.78 5.21 -1.95
N CYS A 104 -3.08 5.40 -2.15
CA CYS A 104 -4.09 5.21 -1.11
C CYS A 104 -4.07 3.78 -0.56
N GLU A 105 -4.06 2.79 -1.44
CA GLU A 105 -4.00 1.37 -1.08
C GLU A 105 -2.73 1.03 -0.30
N ALA A 106 -1.56 1.47 -0.80
CA ALA A 106 -0.29 1.20 -0.15
C ALA A 106 -0.18 1.84 1.23
N VAL A 107 -0.71 3.06 1.38
CA VAL A 107 -0.73 3.78 2.66
C VAL A 107 -1.71 3.12 3.63
N GLU A 108 -2.91 2.74 3.18
CA GLU A 108 -3.90 2.06 4.01
C GLU A 108 -3.33 0.76 4.58
N ALA A 109 -2.76 -0.09 3.74
CA ALA A 109 -2.16 -1.35 4.15
C ALA A 109 -1.00 -1.14 5.15
N ALA A 110 -0.16 -0.14 4.91
CA ALA A 110 0.97 0.17 5.79
C ALA A 110 0.51 0.72 7.15
N VAL A 111 -0.46 1.63 7.17
CA VAL A 111 -0.98 2.23 8.40
C VAL A 111 -1.74 1.21 9.23
N ARG A 112 -2.52 0.31 8.59
CA ARG A 112 -3.24 -0.78 9.27
C ARG A 112 -2.31 -1.70 10.06
N SER A 113 -1.05 -1.83 9.63
CA SER A 113 -0.04 -2.65 10.30
C SER A 113 0.63 -1.99 11.51
N ILE A 114 0.41 -0.69 11.76
CA ILE A 114 1.02 0.03 12.87
C ILE A 114 0.39 -0.42 14.19
N LYS A 115 1.21 -0.96 15.10
CA LYS A 115 0.80 -1.21 16.48
C LYS A 115 0.67 0.12 17.22
N ASN A 116 -0.47 0.35 17.88
CA ASN A 116 -0.77 1.58 18.63
C ASN A 116 -0.51 2.84 17.78
N PRO A 117 -1.34 3.07 16.75
CA PRO A 117 -1.18 4.20 15.86
C PRO A 117 -1.31 5.51 16.63
N ASP A 118 -0.47 6.48 16.28
CA ASP A 118 -0.62 7.89 16.64
C ASP A 118 -0.42 8.74 15.38
N ILE A 119 -0.78 10.02 15.46
CA ILE A 119 -0.82 10.88 14.28
C ILE A 119 0.56 11.09 13.66
N LEU A 120 1.63 11.12 14.47
CA LEU A 120 2.99 11.33 14.00
C LEU A 120 3.54 10.07 13.32
N LYS A 121 3.25 8.89 13.86
CA LYS A 121 3.57 7.60 13.22
C LYS A 121 2.84 7.42 11.91
N ILE A 122 1.56 7.80 11.85
CA ILE A 122 0.78 7.76 10.61
C ILE A 122 1.41 8.71 9.58
N ASP A 123 1.67 9.97 9.94
CA ASP A 123 2.26 10.95 9.02
C ASP A 123 3.61 10.48 8.44
N ALA A 124 4.49 9.99 9.31
CA ALA A 124 5.77 9.42 8.91
C ALA A 124 5.62 8.18 8.02
N MET A 125 4.62 7.33 8.28
CA MET A 125 4.33 6.16 7.45
C MET A 125 3.84 6.57 6.06
N VAL A 126 2.92 7.53 5.97
CA VAL A 126 2.43 8.03 4.67
C VAL A 126 3.59 8.58 3.84
N ASP A 127 4.46 9.40 4.44
CA ASP A 127 5.66 9.92 3.76
C ASP A 127 6.58 8.81 3.27
N LYS A 128 6.82 7.80 4.11
CA LYS A 128 7.68 6.67 3.76
C LYS A 128 7.12 5.88 2.58
N VAL A 129 5.81 5.63 2.56
CA VAL A 129 5.14 4.91 1.49
C VAL A 129 5.19 5.70 0.18
N ILE A 130 4.82 6.98 0.19
CA ILE A 130 4.84 7.83 -1.00
C ILE A 130 6.25 7.91 -1.58
N LYS A 131 7.26 8.19 -0.74
CA LYS A 131 8.67 8.22 -1.15
C LYS A 131 9.11 6.87 -1.72
N GLY A 132 8.69 5.76 -1.10
CA GLY A 132 8.98 4.42 -1.59
C GLY A 132 8.44 4.17 -3.01
N ARG A 133 7.21 4.59 -3.31
CA ARG A 133 6.62 4.45 -4.65
C ARG A 133 7.34 5.29 -5.69
N VAL A 134 7.72 6.53 -5.34
CA VAL A 134 8.52 7.40 -6.20
C VAL A 134 9.89 6.78 -6.47
N SER A 135 10.60 6.32 -5.44
CA SER A 135 11.94 5.74 -5.59
C SER A 135 11.96 4.39 -6.32
N ASP A 136 10.90 3.59 -6.26
CA ASP A 136 10.72 2.36 -7.06
C ASP A 136 10.25 2.66 -8.51
N GLY A 137 10.14 3.94 -8.89
CA GLY A 137 9.72 4.38 -10.22
C GLY A 137 8.26 4.04 -10.55
N GLN A 138 7.42 3.71 -9.56
CA GLN A 138 6.05 3.26 -9.83
C GLN A 138 5.17 4.38 -10.41
N LEU A 139 5.58 5.64 -10.27
CA LEU A 139 4.85 6.81 -10.77
C LEU A 139 5.49 7.43 -12.02
N ASP A 140 6.50 6.80 -12.63
CA ASP A 140 7.23 7.36 -13.79
C ASP A 140 6.33 7.60 -15.02
N GLU A 141 5.27 6.80 -15.17
CA GLU A 141 4.30 6.88 -16.26
C GLU A 141 3.03 7.67 -15.85
N CYS A 142 2.96 8.14 -14.60
CA CYS A 142 1.79 8.78 -14.02
C CYS A 142 1.95 10.30 -14.01
N PRO A 143 0.94 11.08 -14.43
CA PRO A 143 1.01 12.54 -14.46
C PRO A 143 0.82 13.21 -13.08
N LEU A 144 1.11 12.50 -11.97
CA LEU A 144 1.09 13.07 -10.62
C LEU A 144 2.34 13.92 -10.39
N THR A 145 2.12 15.17 -10.03
CA THR A 145 3.21 16.08 -9.63
C THR A 145 3.53 15.91 -8.14
N LEU A 146 4.71 16.39 -7.71
CA LEU A 146 5.04 16.47 -6.28
C LEU A 146 4.00 17.32 -5.51
N ASP A 147 3.38 18.31 -6.17
CA ASP A 147 2.29 19.10 -5.59
C ASP A 147 1.03 18.26 -5.37
N ASP A 148 0.65 17.43 -6.37
CA ASP A 148 -0.45 16.48 -6.21
C ASP A 148 -0.17 15.50 -5.07
N LEU A 149 1.05 14.96 -4.94
CA LEU A 149 1.43 14.06 -3.85
C LEU A 149 1.29 14.72 -2.47
N ARG A 150 1.66 16.00 -2.33
CA ARG A 150 1.44 16.76 -1.09
C ARG A 150 -0.03 16.94 -0.77
N LYS A 151 -0.87 17.21 -1.77
CA LYS A 151 -2.33 17.33 -1.61
C LYS A 151 -2.99 16.00 -1.25
N ILE A 152 -2.54 14.91 -1.88
CA ILE A 152 -2.99 13.55 -1.57
C ILE A 152 -2.64 13.22 -0.13
N LYS A 153 -1.39 13.45 0.31
CA LYS A 153 -0.98 13.27 1.71
C LYS A 153 -1.88 14.09 2.64
N GLY A 154 -1.98 15.39 2.42
CA GLY A 154 -2.57 16.33 3.37
C GLY A 154 -1.62 16.64 4.53
N THR A 155 -2.13 17.33 5.54
CA THR A 155 -1.38 17.70 6.76
C THR A 155 -2.12 17.29 8.01
N VAL A 156 -1.39 17.21 9.14
CA VAL A 156 -1.93 16.81 10.45
C VAL A 156 -3.04 17.75 10.95
N ASP A 157 -2.86 19.05 10.72
CA ASP A 157 -3.78 20.14 11.05
C ASP A 157 -4.80 20.44 9.93
N GLY A 158 -4.69 19.76 8.80
CA GLY A 158 -5.55 19.96 7.63
C GLY A 158 -6.89 19.22 7.71
N ASN A 159 -7.74 19.51 6.72
CA ASN A 159 -9.06 18.89 6.54
C ASN A 159 -9.21 18.19 5.17
N SER A 160 -8.11 18.04 4.43
CA SER A 160 -8.09 17.36 3.13
C SER A 160 -6.87 16.46 3.01
N GLY A 161 -6.96 15.46 2.12
CA GLY A 161 -5.93 14.43 1.94
C GLY A 161 -6.13 13.21 2.85
N MET A 162 -5.15 12.32 2.83
CA MET A 162 -5.19 11.04 3.54
C MET A 162 -5.05 11.20 5.06
N ILE A 163 -4.21 12.12 5.54
CA ILE A 163 -3.92 12.26 6.98
C ILE A 163 -5.21 12.51 7.80
N PRO A 164 -6.09 13.46 7.44
CA PRO A 164 -7.34 13.67 8.18
C PRO A 164 -8.31 12.49 8.09
N VAL A 165 -8.34 11.77 6.96
CA VAL A 165 -9.20 10.57 6.78
C VAL A 165 -8.72 9.44 7.69
N LEU A 166 -7.42 9.16 7.70
CA LEU A 166 -6.80 8.14 8.55
C LEU A 166 -6.97 8.48 10.03
N ARG A 167 -6.84 9.75 10.42
CA ARG A 167 -7.15 10.22 11.77
C ARG A 167 -8.56 9.82 12.21
N GLY A 168 -9.54 9.99 11.32
CA GLY A 168 -10.93 9.59 11.55
C GLY A 168 -11.12 8.08 11.68
N ILE A 169 -10.58 7.31 10.73
CA ILE A 169 -10.68 5.83 10.71
C ILE A 169 -10.05 5.19 11.95
N TYR A 170 -8.88 5.67 12.37
CA TYR A 170 -8.14 5.11 13.50
C TYR A 170 -8.46 5.79 14.84
N HIS A 171 -9.50 6.64 14.88
CA HIS A 171 -9.95 7.37 16.08
C HIS A 171 -8.84 8.11 16.84
N ILE A 172 -7.88 8.67 16.11
CA ILE A 172 -6.74 9.37 16.70
C ILE A 172 -7.19 10.76 17.16
N ARG A 173 -7.15 11.01 18.47
CA ARG A 173 -7.40 12.34 19.03
C ARG A 173 -6.15 13.20 18.85
N ILE A 174 -6.34 14.44 18.40
CA ILE A 174 -5.30 15.46 18.47
C ILE A 174 -5.43 16.09 19.86
N GLU A 175 -4.45 15.83 20.72
CA GLU A 175 -4.26 16.65 21.91
C GLU A 175 -3.64 17.97 21.46
N TYR A 176 -4.40 19.05 21.60
CA TYR A 176 -3.86 20.39 21.42
C TYR A 176 -2.92 20.66 22.60
N PRO A 177 -1.72 21.21 22.37
CA PRO A 177 -0.89 21.68 23.47
C PRO A 177 -1.71 22.72 24.26
N GLU A 178 -1.81 22.54 25.57
CA GLU A 178 -2.42 23.54 26.45
C GLU A 178 -1.71 24.88 26.18
N SER A 179 -2.48 25.92 25.90
CA SER A 179 -1.93 27.26 25.78
C SER A 179 -1.26 27.61 27.11
N ASP A 180 0.06 27.76 27.12
CA ASP A 180 0.81 28.36 28.23
C ASP A 180 0.30 29.80 28.41
N THR A 181 -0.79 29.97 29.14
CA THR A 181 -1.11 31.22 29.80
C THR A 181 -0.27 31.28 31.06
N SER A 182 1.06 31.42 30.91
CA SER A 182 1.87 32.03 31.94
C SER A 182 1.49 33.51 31.98
N THR A 183 0.51 33.82 32.82
CA THR A 183 0.27 35.19 33.30
C THR A 183 1.58 35.71 33.88
N ASP A 184 2.21 36.60 33.13
CA ASP A 184 3.27 37.49 33.57
C ASP A 184 2.65 38.40 34.63
N ASN A 185 2.80 38.03 35.91
CA ASN A 185 2.48 38.92 37.02
C ASN A 185 3.66 39.87 37.19
N SER A 186 3.41 41.11 36.74
CA SER A 186 4.09 42.35 37.10
C SER A 186 4.61 42.42 38.52
#